data_AF-A0A370N6U7-F1
#
_entry.id   AF-A0A370N6U7-F1
#
_cell.length_a   1.000
_cell.length_b   1.000
_cell.length_c   1.000
_cell.angle_alpha   90.00
_cell.angle_beta   90.00
_cell.angle_gamma   90.00
#
_symmetry.space_group_name_H-M   'P 1'
#
loop_
_entity.id
_entity.type
_entity.pdbx_description
1 polymer ?
#
loop_
_entity_poly.entity_id
_entity_poly.type
_entity_poly.pdbx_seq_one_letter_code
_entity_poly.pdbx_strand_id
1 'polypeptide(L)'
;MKIFSTAADYAALDPHARAVLDCWFGAPDSPTFGQERKRWFSRDTAFDAMLLERFGNLIDAARDQDALDSWKETPLGALALIIILDQFSRNCHRNTPRAFAADQKALRAAQHMIATGGDRLLPTVQHRAFAYLPFEHDETLASQHESLRLFKQLATEPGGESYYSFALRHAQVIERFGRFPHRNAILARPSTAEEIAFLQKPGSSF
;
A
#
# COMPACT_ATOMS: atom_id res chain seq x y z
N MET A 1 -20.63 -18.01 -11.19
CA MET A 1 -19.90 -17.41 -10.05
C MET A 1 -18.61 -18.22 -9.90
N LYS A 2 -17.45 -17.65 -10.27
CA LYS A 2 -16.16 -18.36 -10.09
C LYS A 2 -15.96 -18.56 -8.58
N ILE A 3 -15.75 -19.80 -8.16
CA ILE A 3 -15.41 -20.12 -6.77
C ILE A 3 -13.96 -19.68 -6.60
N PHE A 4 -13.72 -18.63 -5.80
CA PHE A 4 -12.37 -18.19 -5.46
C PHE A 4 -11.67 -19.30 -4.67
N SER A 5 -10.49 -19.70 -5.12
CA SER A 5 -9.65 -20.69 -4.45
C SER A 5 -8.27 -20.10 -4.38
N THR A 6 -7.86 -19.67 -3.18
CA THR A 6 -6.56 -19.05 -2.94
C THR A 6 -5.43 -19.83 -3.63
N ALA A 7 -5.42 -21.16 -3.53
CA ALA A 7 -4.38 -21.98 -4.16
C ALA A 7 -4.41 -21.95 -5.70
N ALA A 8 -5.60 -22.08 -6.30
CA ALA A 8 -5.73 -22.09 -7.76
C ALA A 8 -5.49 -20.69 -8.37
N ASP A 9 -6.01 -19.66 -7.71
CA ASP A 9 -5.85 -18.26 -8.12
C ASP A 9 -4.38 -17.82 -7.97
N TYR A 10 -3.68 -18.22 -6.91
CA TYR A 10 -2.23 -18.00 -6.78
C TYR A 10 -1.41 -18.74 -7.85
N ALA A 11 -1.79 -19.99 -8.18
CA ALA A 11 -1.07 -20.79 -9.17
C ALA A 11 -1.20 -20.23 -10.59
N ALA A 12 -2.31 -19.55 -10.89
CA ALA A 12 -2.59 -18.94 -12.19
C ALA A 12 -2.02 -17.51 -12.34
N LEU A 13 -1.40 -16.94 -11.30
CA LEU A 13 -0.81 -15.61 -11.37
C LEU A 13 0.36 -15.55 -12.35
N ASP A 14 0.52 -14.38 -12.95
CA ASP A 14 1.79 -14.00 -13.58
C ASP A 14 2.96 -14.27 -12.61
N PRO A 15 4.06 -14.91 -13.06
CA PRO A 15 5.16 -15.27 -12.17
C PRO A 15 5.78 -14.09 -11.41
N HIS A 16 5.81 -12.90 -12.01
CA HIS A 16 6.31 -11.70 -11.35
C HIS A 16 5.30 -11.18 -10.32
N ALA A 17 4.00 -11.23 -10.60
CA ALA A 17 2.95 -10.89 -9.62
C ALA A 17 3.01 -11.80 -8.40
N ARG A 18 3.16 -13.11 -8.64
CA ARG A 18 3.34 -14.09 -7.58
C ARG A 18 4.61 -13.81 -6.77
N ALA A 19 5.74 -13.53 -7.41
CA ALA A 19 7.00 -13.24 -6.72
C ALA A 19 6.90 -12.02 -5.78
N VAL A 20 6.10 -11.01 -6.15
CA VAL A 20 5.82 -9.83 -5.33
C VAL A 20 5.03 -10.23 -4.08
N LEU A 21 3.92 -10.97 -4.25
CA LEU A 21 3.08 -11.41 -3.14
C LEU A 21 3.84 -12.37 -2.22
N ASP A 22 4.59 -13.32 -2.77
CA ASP A 22 5.40 -14.26 -2.01
C ASP A 22 6.47 -13.52 -1.18
N CYS A 23 7.09 -12.49 -1.76
CA CYS A 23 8.05 -11.66 -1.04
C CYS A 23 7.39 -10.90 0.12
N TRP A 24 6.22 -10.32 -0.12
CA TRP A 24 5.58 -9.44 0.86
C TRP A 24 4.83 -10.20 1.95
N PHE A 25 4.00 -11.18 1.55
CA PHE A 25 3.07 -11.93 2.40
C PHE A 25 3.53 -13.37 2.68
N GLY A 26 4.55 -13.88 1.99
CA GLY A 26 4.93 -15.31 2.03
C GLY A 26 4.15 -16.11 0.98
N ALA A 27 4.65 -17.29 0.65
CA ALA A 27 3.94 -18.23 -0.22
C ALA A 27 2.76 -18.87 0.54
N PRO A 28 1.66 -19.27 -0.13
CA PRO A 28 0.46 -19.83 0.52
C PRO A 28 0.69 -21.04 1.44
N ASP A 29 1.71 -21.85 1.18
CA ASP A 29 2.11 -23.02 1.95
C ASP A 29 3.14 -22.71 3.06
N SER A 30 3.59 -21.46 3.16
CA SER A 30 4.52 -21.01 4.19
C SER A 30 3.82 -20.78 5.53
N PRO A 31 4.46 -21.11 6.67
CA PRO A 31 3.95 -20.75 7.99
C PRO A 31 3.84 -19.23 8.21
N THR A 32 4.49 -18.44 7.35
CA THR A 32 4.48 -16.98 7.42
C THR A 32 3.44 -16.33 6.50
N PHE A 33 2.61 -17.14 5.81
CA PHE A 33 1.62 -16.67 4.86
C PHE A 33 0.61 -15.73 5.50
N GLY A 34 0.55 -14.49 5.02
CA GLY A 34 -0.43 -13.49 5.46
C GLY A 34 -0.37 -13.17 6.95
N GLN A 35 0.75 -13.45 7.61
CA GLN A 35 1.04 -13.06 9.00
C GLN A 35 1.56 -11.63 9.05
N GLU A 36 1.28 -10.90 10.14
CA GLU A 36 1.82 -9.56 10.36
C GLU A 36 3.36 -9.57 10.36
N ARG A 37 3.97 -8.56 9.74
CA ARG A 37 5.44 -8.42 9.70
C ARG A 37 5.85 -7.02 10.12
N LYS A 38 6.64 -6.91 11.19
CA LYS A 38 7.21 -5.64 11.67
C LYS A 38 7.95 -4.86 10.58
N ARG A 39 8.62 -5.58 9.67
CA ARG A 39 9.40 -5.00 8.54
C ARG A 39 8.57 -4.15 7.57
N TRP A 40 7.24 -4.33 7.52
CA TRP A 40 6.38 -3.55 6.63
C TRP A 40 6.32 -2.08 7.06
N PHE A 41 6.36 -1.82 8.37
CA PHE A 41 6.19 -0.49 8.96
C PHE A 41 7.47 0.02 9.63
N SER A 42 8.61 -0.60 9.34
CA SER A 42 9.91 -0.24 9.90
C SER A 42 10.93 -0.07 8.79
N ARG A 43 11.88 0.84 8.99
CA ARG A 43 13.03 0.98 8.09
C ARG A 43 13.98 -0.20 8.30
N ASP A 44 14.30 -0.89 7.21
CA ASP A 44 15.24 -2.01 7.18
C ASP A 44 16.05 -1.90 5.89
N THR A 45 17.30 -1.45 6.00
CA THR A 45 18.15 -1.18 4.84
C THR A 45 18.51 -2.46 4.07
N ALA A 46 18.59 -3.61 4.74
CA ALA A 46 18.86 -4.87 4.08
C ALA A 46 17.63 -5.34 3.29
N PHE A 47 16.44 -5.14 3.84
CA PHE A 47 15.20 -5.42 3.11
C PHE A 47 15.03 -4.51 1.91
N ASP A 48 15.25 -3.21 2.08
CA ASP A 48 15.13 -2.23 1.00
C ASP A 48 16.10 -2.54 -0.15
N ALA A 49 17.35 -2.91 0.15
CA ALA A 49 18.34 -3.32 -0.85
C ALA A 49 17.92 -4.59 -1.60
N MET A 50 17.39 -5.59 -0.88
CA MET A 50 16.88 -6.83 -1.49
C MET A 50 15.68 -6.59 -2.40
N LEU A 51 14.77 -5.69 -2.00
CA LEU A 51 13.64 -5.31 -2.86
C LEU A 51 14.13 -4.61 -4.12
N LEU A 52 15.07 -3.67 -4.00
CA LEU A 52 15.61 -2.94 -5.14
C LEU A 52 16.35 -3.88 -6.11
N GLU A 53 17.17 -4.80 -5.59
CA GLU A 53 17.90 -5.78 -6.39
C GLU A 53 16.95 -6.69 -7.19
N ARG A 54 15.90 -7.21 -6.54
CA ARG A 54 15.00 -8.18 -7.17
C ARG A 54 13.91 -7.56 -8.02
N PHE A 55 13.42 -6.39 -7.64
CA PHE A 55 12.20 -5.79 -8.19
C PHE A 55 12.43 -4.40 -8.78
N GLY A 56 13.64 -3.84 -8.77
CA GLY A 56 13.92 -2.49 -9.29
C GLY A 56 13.39 -2.25 -10.72
N ASN A 57 13.69 -3.17 -11.64
CA ASN A 57 13.19 -3.10 -13.02
C ASN A 57 11.65 -3.20 -13.08
N LEU A 58 11.05 -3.98 -12.19
CA LEU A 58 9.61 -4.18 -12.13
C LEU A 58 8.89 -2.97 -11.52
N ILE A 59 9.49 -2.29 -10.54
CA ILE A 59 9.04 -1.01 -9.99
C ILE A 59 9.04 0.04 -11.10
N ASP A 60 10.11 0.11 -11.89
CA ASP A 60 10.20 1.06 -12.99
C ASP A 60 9.18 0.75 -14.09
N ALA A 61 9.05 -0.50 -14.50
CA ALA A 61 8.03 -0.92 -15.46
C ALA A 61 6.61 -0.61 -14.95
N ALA A 62 6.28 -0.94 -13.70
CA ALA A 62 4.93 -0.74 -13.15
C ALA A 62 4.47 0.72 -13.18
N ARG A 63 5.39 1.70 -13.23
CA ARG A 63 5.07 3.13 -13.27
C ARG A 63 4.57 3.61 -14.63
N ASP A 64 4.92 2.92 -15.70
CA ASP A 64 4.47 3.27 -17.06
C ASP A 64 2.96 3.03 -17.19
N GLN A 65 2.26 3.89 -17.94
CA GLN A 65 0.78 3.97 -17.86
C GLN A 65 0.04 2.65 -18.16
N ASP A 66 0.56 1.83 -19.07
CA ASP A 66 -0.09 0.58 -19.54
C ASP A 66 0.66 -0.71 -19.15
N ALA A 67 1.81 -0.57 -18.48
CA ALA A 67 2.60 -1.71 -18.07
C ALA A 67 1.93 -2.44 -16.90
N LEU A 68 1.90 -3.78 -17.01
CA LEU A 68 1.31 -4.72 -16.05
C LEU A 68 -0.21 -4.59 -15.88
N ASP A 69 -0.90 -3.99 -16.85
CA ASP A 69 -2.36 -3.76 -16.76
C ASP A 69 -3.18 -5.05 -16.67
N SER A 70 -2.71 -6.14 -17.28
CA SER A 70 -3.32 -7.47 -17.16
C SER A 70 -3.39 -7.98 -15.72
N TRP A 71 -2.52 -7.51 -14.82
CA TRP A 71 -2.57 -7.92 -13.42
C TRP A 71 -3.86 -7.46 -12.73
N LYS A 72 -4.46 -6.36 -13.21
CA LYS A 72 -5.70 -5.80 -12.65
C LYS A 72 -6.92 -6.70 -12.88
N GLU A 73 -6.83 -7.68 -13.78
CA GLU A 73 -7.92 -8.60 -14.13
C GLU A 73 -8.27 -9.57 -12.98
N THR A 74 -7.40 -9.72 -11.99
CA THR A 74 -7.64 -10.57 -10.81
C THR A 74 -7.37 -9.80 -9.52
N PRO A 75 -8.06 -10.12 -8.40
CA PRO A 75 -7.81 -9.47 -7.12
C PRO A 75 -6.36 -9.58 -6.63
N LEU A 76 -5.74 -10.77 -6.78
CA LEU A 76 -4.37 -11.00 -6.36
C LEU A 76 -3.35 -10.26 -7.25
N GLY A 77 -3.55 -10.26 -8.57
CA GLY A 77 -2.69 -9.49 -9.46
C GLY A 77 -2.80 -7.98 -9.21
N ALA A 78 -4.02 -7.48 -9.00
CA ALA A 78 -4.26 -6.08 -8.64
C ALA A 78 -3.57 -5.72 -7.32
N LEU A 79 -3.61 -6.61 -6.32
CA LEU A 79 -2.88 -6.41 -5.07
C LEU A 79 -1.35 -6.40 -5.28
N ALA A 80 -0.81 -7.31 -6.11
CA ALA A 80 0.61 -7.32 -6.42
C ALA A 80 1.06 -5.99 -7.06
N LEU A 81 0.23 -5.45 -7.97
CA LEU A 81 0.47 -4.14 -8.57
C LEU A 81 0.44 -3.02 -7.51
N ILE A 82 -0.54 -3.03 -6.60
CA ILE A 82 -0.61 -2.07 -5.49
C ILE A 82 0.65 -2.15 -4.61
N ILE A 83 1.10 -3.34 -4.25
CA ILE A 83 2.31 -3.54 -3.42
C ILE A 83 3.55 -2.94 -4.09
N ILE A 84 3.75 -3.14 -5.39
CA ILE A 84 4.89 -2.54 -6.10
C ILE A 84 4.81 -1.01 -6.10
N LEU A 85 3.67 -0.48 -6.52
CA LEU A 85 3.49 0.96 -6.73
C LEU A 85 3.52 1.74 -5.42
N ASP A 86 2.94 1.19 -4.36
CA ASP A 86 2.79 1.85 -3.08
C ASP A 86 3.93 1.48 -2.12
N GLN A 87 4.10 0.20 -1.80
CA GLN A 87 5.02 -0.25 -0.76
C GLN A 87 6.47 -0.32 -1.25
N PHE A 88 6.75 -1.08 -2.32
CA PHE A 88 8.13 -1.26 -2.79
C PHE A 88 8.75 0.08 -3.21
N SER A 89 7.96 0.96 -3.84
CA SER A 89 8.38 2.32 -4.17
C SER A 89 8.86 3.09 -2.93
N ARG A 90 8.10 3.06 -1.82
CA ARG A 90 8.47 3.71 -0.55
C ARG A 90 9.72 3.11 0.09
N ASN A 91 9.86 1.78 0.06
CA ASN A 91 11.05 1.09 0.56
C ASN A 91 12.31 1.39 -0.27
N CYS A 92 12.22 1.31 -1.60
CA CYS A 92 13.37 1.38 -2.50
C CYS A 92 13.82 2.81 -2.81
N HIS A 93 12.93 3.79 -2.64
CA HIS A 93 13.18 5.19 -3.02
C HIS A 93 13.00 6.17 -1.86
N ARG A 94 13.26 5.73 -0.62
CA ARG A 94 13.14 6.54 0.60
C ARG A 94 13.77 7.92 0.44
N ASN A 95 13.08 8.93 0.97
CA ASN A 95 13.51 10.33 0.96
C ASN A 95 13.70 10.93 -0.45
N THR A 96 13.06 10.35 -1.47
CA THR A 96 13.06 10.91 -2.83
C THR A 96 11.63 11.05 -3.35
N PRO A 97 11.37 11.97 -4.31
CA PRO A 97 10.06 12.07 -4.96
C PRO A 97 9.57 10.76 -5.58
N ARG A 98 10.49 9.88 -6.00
CA ARG A 98 10.15 8.59 -6.62
C ARG A 98 9.32 7.69 -5.71
N ALA A 99 9.48 7.80 -4.38
CA ALA A 99 8.68 7.04 -3.41
C ALA A 99 7.16 7.26 -3.58
N PHE A 100 6.75 8.46 -4.01
CA PHE A 100 5.34 8.87 -4.11
C PHE A 100 4.85 8.99 -5.55
N ALA A 101 5.74 8.86 -6.53
CA ALA A 101 5.45 9.13 -7.94
C ALA A 101 4.39 8.20 -8.54
N ALA A 102 4.15 7.05 -7.91
CA ALA A 102 3.21 6.02 -8.35
C ALA A 102 1.88 6.01 -7.55
N ASP A 103 1.73 6.88 -6.54
CA ASP A 103 0.59 6.85 -5.60
C ASP A 103 -0.76 6.91 -6.31
N GLN A 104 -0.91 7.79 -7.30
CA GLN A 104 -2.16 7.92 -8.06
C GLN A 104 -2.47 6.70 -8.94
N LYS A 105 -1.46 5.94 -9.39
CA LYS A 105 -1.69 4.67 -10.11
C LYS A 105 -2.10 3.58 -9.12
N ALA A 106 -1.47 3.52 -7.95
CA ALA A 106 -1.86 2.60 -6.88
C ALA A 106 -3.30 2.85 -6.40
N LEU A 107 -3.67 4.12 -6.17
CA LEU A 107 -5.01 4.51 -5.76
C LEU A 107 -6.07 4.10 -6.79
N ARG A 108 -5.83 4.32 -8.08
CA ARG A 108 -6.77 3.88 -9.14
C ARG A 108 -6.97 2.36 -9.16
N ALA A 109 -5.89 1.59 -8.97
CA ALA A 109 -5.99 0.14 -8.87
C ALA A 109 -6.78 -0.30 -7.63
N ALA A 110 -6.54 0.33 -6.48
CA ALA A 110 -7.29 0.09 -5.25
C ALA A 110 -8.77 0.44 -5.41
N GLN A 111 -9.11 1.62 -5.94
CA GLN A 111 -10.49 2.04 -6.23
C GLN A 111 -11.22 1.02 -7.11
N HIS A 112 -10.59 0.52 -8.17
CA HIS A 112 -11.18 -0.50 -9.02
C HIS A 112 -11.44 -1.82 -8.26
N MET A 113 -10.48 -2.25 -7.43
CA MET A 113 -10.62 -3.45 -6.59
C MET A 113 -11.79 -3.31 -5.61
N ILE A 114 -11.93 -2.17 -4.92
CA ILE A 114 -13.03 -1.94 -3.98
C ILE A 114 -14.37 -1.87 -4.70
N ALA A 115 -14.45 -1.17 -5.84
CA ALA A 115 -15.68 -1.05 -6.62
C ALA A 115 -16.21 -2.39 -7.13
N THR A 116 -15.31 -3.33 -7.44
CA THR A 116 -15.66 -4.70 -7.87
C THR A 116 -15.84 -5.68 -6.71
N GLY A 117 -15.52 -5.28 -5.48
CA GLY A 117 -15.52 -6.14 -4.30
C GLY A 117 -14.40 -7.19 -4.29
N GLY A 118 -13.35 -7.00 -5.10
CA GLY A 118 -12.23 -7.92 -5.21
C GLY A 118 -11.40 -8.03 -3.93
N ASP A 119 -11.38 -6.97 -3.10
CA ASP A 119 -10.76 -6.94 -1.79
C ASP A 119 -11.30 -8.04 -0.85
N ARG A 120 -12.60 -8.32 -0.92
CA ARG A 120 -13.25 -9.36 -0.11
C ARG A 120 -12.86 -10.78 -0.52
N LEU A 121 -12.29 -10.93 -1.71
CA LEU A 121 -11.72 -12.19 -2.18
C LEU A 121 -10.27 -12.39 -1.73
N LEU A 122 -9.62 -11.37 -1.15
CA LEU A 122 -8.23 -11.50 -0.73
C LEU A 122 -8.08 -12.47 0.46
N PRO A 123 -6.97 -13.22 0.54
CA PRO A 123 -6.89 -14.40 1.41
C PRO A 123 -6.90 -14.08 2.90
N THR A 124 -6.27 -12.97 3.30
CA THR A 124 -6.12 -12.62 4.72
C THR A 124 -6.41 -11.14 4.96
N VAL A 125 -6.67 -10.81 6.23
CA VAL A 125 -6.83 -9.42 6.71
C VAL A 125 -5.63 -8.55 6.33
N GLN A 126 -4.42 -9.11 6.33
CA GLN A 126 -3.21 -8.38 5.93
C GLN A 126 -3.25 -8.00 4.45
N HIS A 127 -3.62 -8.92 3.56
CA HIS A 127 -3.76 -8.61 2.13
C HIS A 127 -4.77 -7.48 1.88
N ARG A 128 -5.91 -7.52 2.58
CA ARG A 128 -6.92 -6.44 2.53
C ARG A 128 -6.37 -5.11 3.04
N ALA A 129 -5.65 -5.11 4.16
CA ALA A 129 -5.04 -3.90 4.72
C ALA A 129 -4.18 -3.15 3.68
N PHE A 130 -3.30 -3.88 2.97
CA PHE A 130 -2.45 -3.27 1.94
C PHE A 130 -3.20 -2.84 0.68
N ALA A 131 -4.36 -3.44 0.38
CA ALA A 131 -5.24 -2.93 -0.67
C ALA A 131 -5.85 -1.56 -0.31
N TYR A 132 -5.96 -1.24 0.98
CA TYR A 132 -6.57 0.00 1.47
C TYR A 132 -5.56 1.13 1.71
N LEU A 133 -4.27 0.82 1.92
CA LEU A 133 -3.22 1.81 2.15
C LEU A 133 -3.12 2.91 1.08
N PRO A 134 -3.36 2.68 -0.22
CA PRO A 134 -3.37 3.77 -1.20
C PRO A 134 -4.37 4.89 -0.89
N PHE A 135 -5.51 4.58 -0.25
CA PHE A 135 -6.46 5.59 0.21
C PHE A 135 -5.92 6.39 1.40
N GLU A 136 -5.26 5.72 2.35
CA GLU A 136 -4.60 6.35 3.51
C GLU A 136 -3.45 7.27 3.08
N HIS A 137 -2.75 6.91 2.00
CA HIS A 137 -1.61 7.67 1.49
C HIS A 137 -1.96 8.84 0.58
N ASP A 138 -3.22 8.96 0.15
CA ASP A 138 -3.69 10.02 -0.75
C ASP A 138 -4.00 11.31 0.02
N GLU A 139 -3.64 12.45 -0.55
CA GLU A 139 -3.76 13.78 0.08
C GLU A 139 -5.13 14.44 -0.17
N THR A 140 -6.21 13.66 -0.30
CA THR A 140 -7.58 14.18 -0.47
C THR A 140 -8.51 13.72 0.66
N LEU A 141 -9.43 14.60 1.07
CA LEU A 141 -10.43 14.27 2.10
C LEU A 141 -11.32 13.09 1.70
N ALA A 142 -11.64 12.96 0.42
CA ALA A 142 -12.46 11.87 -0.09
C ALA A 142 -11.77 10.51 0.14
N SER A 143 -10.48 10.40 -0.20
CA SER A 143 -9.71 9.17 0.04
C SER A 143 -9.53 8.90 1.52
N GLN A 144 -9.33 9.92 2.35
CA GLN A 144 -9.23 9.73 3.80
C GLN A 144 -10.55 9.22 4.41
N HIS A 145 -11.70 9.73 4.00
CA HIS A 145 -13.00 9.20 4.44
C HIS A 145 -13.20 7.74 4.02
N GLU A 146 -12.80 7.38 2.80
CA GLU A 146 -12.90 6.02 2.32
C GLU A 146 -11.93 5.07 3.04
N SER A 147 -10.70 5.53 3.32
CA SER A 147 -9.72 4.83 4.16
C SER A 147 -10.31 4.52 5.54
N LEU A 148 -10.91 5.51 6.21
CA LEU A 148 -11.56 5.32 7.50
C LEU A 148 -12.70 4.29 7.42
N ARG A 149 -13.54 4.35 6.38
CA ARG A 149 -14.63 3.40 6.18
C ARG A 149 -14.11 1.97 6.05
N LEU A 150 -13.09 1.76 5.22
CA LEU A 150 -12.48 0.47 4.94
C LEU A 150 -11.76 -0.11 6.17
N PHE A 151 -10.88 0.66 6.80
CA PHE A 151 -10.14 0.21 7.96
C PHE A 151 -11.01 0.03 9.21
N LYS A 152 -12.12 0.77 9.34
CA LYS A 152 -13.10 0.53 10.41
C LYS A 152 -13.75 -0.85 10.29
N GLN A 153 -14.04 -1.29 9.07
CA GLN A 153 -14.55 -2.64 8.83
C GLN A 153 -13.47 -3.68 9.13
N LEU A 154 -12.24 -3.45 8.66
CA LEU A 154 -11.11 -4.33 8.87
C LEU A 154 -10.77 -4.54 10.36
N ALA A 155 -10.93 -3.50 11.19
CA ALA A 155 -10.70 -3.57 12.63
C ALA A 155 -11.65 -4.52 13.38
N THR A 156 -12.71 -5.00 12.73
CA THR A 156 -13.61 -6.04 13.30
C THR A 156 -13.13 -7.46 13.00
N GLU A 157 -12.12 -7.62 12.15
CA GLU A 157 -11.53 -8.90 11.78
C GLU A 157 -10.31 -9.23 12.68
N PRO A 158 -10.11 -10.50 13.07
CA PRO A 158 -8.93 -10.90 13.84
C PRO A 158 -7.62 -10.54 13.13
N GLY A 159 -6.76 -9.78 13.81
CA GLY A 159 -5.48 -9.30 13.26
C GLY A 159 -5.56 -8.01 12.44
N GLY A 160 -6.73 -7.37 12.38
CA GLY A 160 -6.97 -6.09 11.71
C GLY A 160 -7.06 -4.89 12.66
N GLU A 161 -7.01 -5.10 13.98
CA GLU A 161 -7.40 -4.14 15.01
C GLU A 161 -6.50 -2.89 15.04
N SER A 162 -5.22 -3.05 14.70
CA SER A 162 -4.23 -1.96 14.78
C SER A 162 -4.42 -0.90 13.69
N TYR A 163 -4.88 -1.29 12.50
CA TYR A 163 -4.86 -0.45 11.30
C TYR A 163 -5.74 0.80 11.40
N TYR A 164 -6.95 0.69 11.98
CA TYR A 164 -7.88 1.81 12.01
C TYR A 164 -7.36 3.02 12.79
N SER A 165 -6.54 2.78 13.82
CA SER A 165 -5.91 3.86 14.59
C SER A 165 -4.92 4.68 13.75
N PHE A 166 -4.24 4.06 12.78
CA PHE A 166 -3.33 4.74 11.86
C PHE A 166 -4.10 5.52 10.80
N ALA A 167 -5.17 4.95 10.25
CA ALA A 167 -6.06 5.63 9.31
C ALA A 167 -6.65 6.92 9.91
N LEU A 168 -7.08 6.88 11.18
CA LEU A 168 -7.54 8.06 11.92
C LEU A 168 -6.48 9.16 11.99
N ARG A 169 -5.23 8.79 12.27
CA ARG A 169 -4.14 9.77 12.38
C ARG A 169 -3.80 10.38 11.02
N HIS A 170 -3.81 9.60 9.94
CA HIS A 170 -3.62 10.13 8.58
C HIS A 170 -4.74 11.10 8.19
N ALA A 171 -5.99 10.72 8.42
CA ALA A 171 -7.15 11.56 8.13
C ALA A 171 -7.09 12.91 8.87
N GLN A 172 -6.71 12.91 10.15
CA GLN A 172 -6.55 14.14 10.94
C GLN A 172 -5.47 15.08 10.38
N VAL A 173 -4.37 14.53 9.83
CA VAL A 173 -3.32 15.35 9.22
C VAL A 173 -3.83 16.01 7.93
N ILE A 174 -4.54 15.25 7.09
CA ILE A 174 -5.13 15.78 5.86
C ILE A 174 -6.28 16.77 6.16
N GLU A 175 -7.11 16.50 7.15
CA GLU A 175 -8.16 17.43 7.60
C GLU A 175 -7.57 18.77 8.04
N ARG A 176 -6.45 18.73 8.75
CA ARG A 176 -5.79 19.94 9.27
C ARG A 176 -5.02 20.71 8.20
N PHE A 177 -4.26 20.02 7.35
CA PHE A 177 -3.28 20.66 6.46
C PHE A 177 -3.60 20.54 4.97
N GLY A 178 -4.59 19.72 4.60
CA GLY A 178 -4.90 19.39 3.20
C GLY A 178 -3.85 18.55 2.49
N ARG A 179 -2.79 18.14 3.19
CA ARG A 179 -1.65 17.36 2.68
C ARG A 179 -0.83 16.79 3.83
N PHE A 180 0.16 15.95 3.55
CA PHE A 180 1.12 15.43 4.52
C PHE A 180 2.35 16.33 4.63
N PRO A 181 2.53 17.09 5.73
CA PRO A 181 3.64 18.04 5.83
C PRO A 181 5.02 17.40 5.77
N HIS A 182 5.16 16.14 6.22
CA HIS A 182 6.44 15.42 6.19
C HIS A 182 6.94 15.14 4.76
N ARG A 183 6.06 15.21 3.75
CA ARG A 183 6.43 15.07 2.34
C ARG A 183 6.91 16.38 1.73
N ASN A 184 6.74 17.53 2.39
CA ASN A 184 6.99 18.84 1.79
C ASN A 184 8.43 19.00 1.28
N ALA A 185 9.43 18.68 2.11
CA ALA A 185 10.83 18.77 1.69
C ALA A 185 11.15 17.82 0.53
N ILE A 186 10.61 16.59 0.55
CA ILE A 186 10.83 15.59 -0.49
C ILE A 186 10.21 16.04 -1.82
N LEU A 187 9.01 16.63 -1.76
CA LEU A 187 8.25 17.08 -2.93
C LEU A 187 8.50 18.55 -3.30
N ALA A 188 9.55 19.17 -2.75
CA ALA A 188 9.91 20.57 -2.99
C ALA A 188 8.76 21.58 -2.75
N ARG A 189 7.93 21.34 -1.73
CA ARG A 189 6.84 22.23 -1.31
C ARG A 189 7.32 23.11 -0.15
N PRO A 190 7.01 24.42 -0.13
CA PRO A 190 7.24 25.24 1.05
C PRO A 190 6.32 24.81 2.19
N SER A 191 6.86 24.71 3.41
CA SER A 191 6.08 24.45 4.63
C SER A 191 5.62 25.75 5.28
N THR A 192 4.41 25.77 5.82
CA THR A 192 3.91 26.86 6.67
C THR A 192 4.55 26.82 8.06
N ALA A 193 4.42 27.90 8.83
CA ALA A 193 4.88 27.93 10.23
C ALA A 193 4.17 26.86 11.09
N GLU A 194 2.88 26.62 10.85
CA GLU A 194 2.11 25.60 11.55
C GLU A 194 2.58 24.18 11.20
N GLU A 195 2.84 23.92 9.92
CA GLU A 195 3.39 22.65 9.46
C GLU A 195 4.79 22.37 10.07
N ILE A 196 5.65 23.39 10.14
CA ILE A 196 6.98 23.28 10.77
C ILE A 196 6.83 22.94 12.26
N ALA A 197 5.95 23.63 12.99
CA ALA A 197 5.70 23.35 14.40
C ALA A 197 5.08 21.96 14.62
N PHE A 198 4.26 21.48 13.69
CA PHE A 198 3.70 20.13 13.71
C PHE A 198 4.79 19.05 13.54
N LEU A 199 5.72 19.25 12.60
CA LEU A 199 6.81 18.31 12.32
C LEU A 199 7.79 18.10 13.50
N GLN A 200 7.77 18.99 14.50
CA GLN A 200 8.56 18.84 15.73
C GLN A 200 7.92 17.90 16.76
N LYS A 201 6.65 17.50 16.56
CA LYS A 201 5.91 16.66 17.51
C LYS A 201 6.05 15.16 17.18
N PRO A 202 5.96 14.26 18.17
CA PRO A 202 5.88 12.83 17.92
C PRO A 202 4.68 12.49 17.02
N GLY A 203 4.88 11.50 16.13
CA GLY A 203 3.80 11.02 15.26
C GLY A 203 3.40 11.98 14.13
N SER A 204 4.25 12.95 13.81
CA SER A 204 4.10 13.91 12.70
C SER A 204 4.54 13.37 11.34
N SER A 205 5.13 12.17 11.33
CA SER A 205 5.50 11.39 10.16
C SER A 205 5.09 9.93 10.35
N PHE A 206 4.88 9.25 9.23
CA PHE A 206 4.50 7.85 9.11
C PHE A 206 5.39 7.18 8.06
#